data_AF-A0A109JAW3-F1
#
_entry.id   AF-A0A109JAW3-F1
#
_cell.length_a   1.000
_cell.length_b   1.000
_cell.length_c   1.000
_cell.angle_alpha   90.00
_cell.angle_beta   90.00
_cell.angle_gamma   90.00
#
_symmetry.space_group_name_H-M   'P 1'
#
loop_
_entity.id
_entity.type
_entity.pdbx_description
1 polymer ?
#
loop_
_entity_poly.entity_id
_entity_poly.type
_entity_poly.pdbx_seq_one_letter_code
_entity_poly.pdbx_strand_id
1 'polypeptide(L)'
;MTAAQQPGPVHSAAADDVAVVVERLRNVYARWTRTTQIAQMRDDWDDLFRGRARVWPEHRFEAGGVPAEWIVAANAPADRTILYVHGGGFRIGSIESHRDLMQRLSTAVGARVLGINYRLCPEHAFPAPVEDALSAYRWLLDSGVPPGSIALAGDSAGGGLVLACMFAARAANLALPSAALLMSPWTDLAATGATFVSRADVDPLHQRPMILSMAKAYLGPSGDPLDPLASPLYGELEGLPPLLIQCGDCETILDDSMCLADRAAKAGVAVELEVYPSMIHVFQAFGELSAAGRALASAGRFLGRYLTEQDKRPAEGRADTLVCR
;
A
#
# COMPACT_ATOMS: atom_id res chain seq x y z
N MET A 1 -2.76 -57.17 13.41
CA MET A 1 -1.99 -56.11 14.08
C MET A 1 -1.45 -55.17 13.02
N THR A 2 -2.11 -54.03 12.80
CA THR A 2 -1.55 -52.88 12.08
C THR A 2 -2.24 -51.65 12.65
N ALA A 3 -1.52 -50.92 13.51
CA ALA A 3 -2.01 -49.71 14.15
C ALA A 3 -1.99 -48.57 13.14
N ALA A 4 -3.13 -47.90 12.97
CA ALA A 4 -3.21 -46.63 12.26
C ALA A 4 -2.48 -45.55 13.07
N GLN A 5 -1.47 -44.93 12.47
CA GLN A 5 -0.82 -43.74 13.02
C GLN A 5 -1.79 -42.56 12.93
N GLN A 6 -2.08 -41.94 14.07
CA GLN A 6 -2.74 -40.64 14.11
C GLN A 6 -1.81 -39.54 13.62
N PRO A 7 -2.32 -38.50 12.94
CA PRO A 7 -1.51 -37.35 12.57
C PRO A 7 -1.14 -36.57 13.83
N GLY A 8 0.15 -36.23 13.93
CA GLY A 8 0.69 -35.43 15.02
C GLY A 8 0.15 -33.99 15.04
N PRO A 9 0.36 -33.26 16.14
CA PRO A 9 -0.20 -31.93 16.33
C PRO A 9 0.34 -30.97 15.27
N VAL A 10 -0.57 -30.24 14.62
CA VAL A 10 -0.25 -29.09 13.78
C VAL A 10 0.44 -28.07 14.68
N HIS A 11 1.68 -27.71 14.36
CA HIS A 11 2.39 -26.64 15.04
C HIS A 11 1.57 -25.34 14.96
N SER A 12 0.96 -24.96 16.08
CA SER A 12 0.41 -23.61 16.30
C SER A 12 1.54 -22.62 16.06
N ALA A 13 1.46 -21.82 15.01
CA ALA A 13 2.31 -20.64 14.89
C ALA A 13 2.16 -19.80 16.17
N ALA A 14 3.26 -19.32 16.74
CA ALA A 14 3.20 -18.43 17.88
C ALA A 14 2.30 -17.23 17.55
N ALA A 15 1.45 -16.81 18.49
CA ALA A 15 0.60 -15.64 18.29
C ALA A 15 1.47 -14.41 18.04
N ASP A 16 1.06 -13.58 17.08
CA ASP A 16 1.77 -12.36 16.72
C ASP A 16 1.77 -11.37 17.90
N ASP A 17 2.96 -10.93 18.33
CA ASP A 17 3.12 -9.94 19.40
C ASP A 17 3.01 -8.52 18.85
N VAL A 18 1.77 -8.14 18.52
CA VAL A 18 1.42 -6.80 18.03
C VAL A 18 1.73 -5.72 19.08
N ALA A 19 1.71 -6.04 20.38
CA ALA A 19 1.93 -5.08 21.45
C ALA A 19 3.34 -4.48 21.41
N VAL A 20 4.36 -5.30 21.16
CA VAL A 20 5.76 -4.84 21.00
C VAL A 20 5.90 -3.89 19.80
N VAL A 21 5.19 -4.16 18.71
CA VAL A 21 5.16 -3.27 17.53
C VAL A 21 4.55 -1.92 17.90
N VAL A 22 3.39 -1.94 18.55
CA VAL A 22 2.65 -0.77 18.99
C VAL A 22 3.49 0.09 19.95
N GLU A 23 4.18 -0.52 20.90
CA GLU A 23 5.03 0.20 21.84
C GLU A 23 6.15 0.98 21.12
N ARG A 24 6.82 0.36 20.14
CA ARG A 24 7.87 1.04 19.36
C ARG A 24 7.32 2.21 18.55
N LEU A 25 6.15 2.06 17.93
CA LEU A 25 5.50 3.14 17.18
C LEU A 25 5.12 4.30 18.11
N ARG A 26 4.52 3.99 19.26
CA ARG A 26 4.17 5.00 20.29
C ARG A 26 5.39 5.72 20.82
N ASN A 27 6.51 5.04 21.01
CA ASN A 27 7.77 5.67 21.43
C ASN A 27 8.28 6.68 20.40
N VAL A 28 8.08 6.45 19.11
CA VAL A 28 8.40 7.44 18.07
C VAL A 28 7.44 8.64 18.17
N TYR A 29 6.13 8.38 18.15
CA TYR A 29 5.13 9.46 18.20
C TYR A 29 5.19 10.29 19.48
N ALA A 30 5.55 9.71 20.62
CA ALA A 30 5.70 10.43 21.88
C ALA A 30 6.82 11.48 21.86
N ARG A 31 7.81 11.34 20.96
CA ARG A 31 8.87 12.34 20.76
C ARG A 31 8.42 13.53 19.92
N TRP A 32 7.29 13.41 19.23
CA TRP A 32 6.78 14.43 18.33
C TRP A 32 5.81 15.36 19.04
N THR A 33 6.14 16.65 18.98
CA THR A 33 5.36 17.74 19.57
C THR A 33 4.99 18.75 18.50
N ARG A 34 4.22 19.78 18.88
CA ARG A 34 3.85 20.87 17.95
C ARG A 34 5.06 21.67 17.42
N THR A 35 6.21 21.60 18.09
CA THR A 35 7.43 22.31 17.71
C THR A 35 8.46 21.42 17.02
N THR A 36 8.20 20.11 16.92
CA THR A 36 9.09 19.19 16.22
C THR A 36 9.10 19.55 14.73
N GLN A 37 10.31 19.72 14.17
CA GLN A 37 10.48 20.05 12.76
C GLN A 37 10.10 18.87 11.87
N ILE A 38 9.55 19.15 10.69
CA ILE A 38 9.15 18.11 9.73
C ILE A 38 10.32 17.20 9.35
N ALA A 39 11.50 17.78 9.12
CA ALA A 39 12.71 17.01 8.83
C ALA A 39 13.02 15.99 9.95
N GLN A 40 12.95 16.41 11.22
CA GLN A 40 13.15 15.50 12.35
C GLN A 40 12.10 14.38 12.40
N MET A 41 10.84 14.67 12.09
CA MET A 41 9.80 13.63 12.03
C MET A 41 10.08 12.61 10.93
N ARG A 42 10.58 13.07 9.76
CA ARG A 42 10.96 12.18 8.65
C ARG A 42 12.16 11.30 9.04
N ASP A 43 13.19 11.90 9.62
CA ASP A 43 14.38 11.16 10.09
C ASP A 43 14.03 10.13 11.19
N ASP A 44 13.21 10.53 12.17
CA ASP A 44 12.75 9.63 13.23
C ASP A 44 11.93 8.45 12.68
N TRP A 45 11.15 8.69 11.63
CA TRP A 45 10.36 7.66 10.96
C TRP A 45 11.25 6.69 10.18
N ASP A 46 12.24 7.20 9.44
CA ASP A 46 13.20 6.37 8.73
C ASP A 46 14.06 5.55 9.70
N ASP A 47 14.45 6.13 10.84
CA ASP A 47 15.21 5.46 11.90
C ASP A 47 14.44 4.30 12.55
N LEU A 48 13.11 4.38 12.66
CA LEU A 48 12.28 3.28 13.18
C LEU A 48 12.41 2.00 12.35
N PHE A 49 12.60 2.14 11.05
CA PHE A 49 12.72 1.03 10.09
C PHE A 49 14.17 0.75 9.69
N ARG A 50 15.11 1.64 10.03
CA ARG A 50 16.53 1.48 9.78
C ARG A 50 17.04 0.17 10.38
N GLY A 51 17.85 -0.56 9.60
CA GLY A 51 18.44 -1.83 10.02
C GLY A 51 17.52 -3.05 9.92
N ARG A 52 16.24 -2.87 9.53
CA ARG A 52 15.34 -4.00 9.24
C ARG A 52 15.55 -4.56 7.83
N ALA A 53 15.86 -3.68 6.88
CA ALA A 53 16.16 -4.07 5.52
C ALA A 53 17.47 -4.85 5.42
N ARG A 54 17.52 -5.82 4.50
CA ARG A 54 18.76 -6.48 4.10
C ARG A 54 19.60 -5.51 3.27
N VAL A 55 20.92 -5.72 3.28
CA VAL A 55 21.85 -4.93 2.45
C VAL A 55 21.78 -5.44 1.01
N TRP A 56 21.12 -4.69 0.13
CA TRP A 56 21.09 -4.91 -1.32
C TRP A 56 21.80 -3.75 -2.03
N PRO A 57 22.25 -3.92 -3.29
CA PRO A 57 22.77 -2.81 -4.07
C PRO A 57 21.73 -1.69 -4.20
N GLU A 58 22.13 -0.46 -3.85
CA GLU A 58 21.28 0.73 -3.99
C GLU A 58 21.56 1.39 -5.35
N HIS A 59 20.51 1.60 -6.12
CA HIS A 59 20.58 2.25 -7.44
C HIS A 59 19.59 3.41 -7.48
N ARG A 60 20.03 4.58 -6.97
CA ARG A 60 19.22 5.81 -6.92
C ARG A 60 19.31 6.57 -8.24
N PHE A 61 18.18 7.02 -8.76
CA PHE A 61 18.06 7.78 -10.00
C PHE A 61 16.76 8.60 -9.99
N GLU A 62 16.41 9.25 -11.10
CA GLU A 62 15.12 9.92 -11.26
C GLU A 62 14.25 9.19 -12.29
N ALA A 63 13.05 8.77 -11.89
CA ALA A 63 12.03 8.18 -12.75
C ALA A 63 11.01 9.28 -13.13
N GLY A 64 11.18 9.88 -14.30
CA GLY A 64 10.31 10.99 -14.75
C GLY A 64 10.44 12.25 -13.90
N GLY A 65 11.65 12.54 -13.40
CA GLY A 65 11.93 13.68 -12.51
C GLY A 65 11.61 13.42 -11.02
N VAL A 66 11.19 12.21 -10.67
CA VAL A 66 10.90 11.80 -9.28
C VAL A 66 12.05 10.95 -8.75
N PRO A 67 12.66 11.28 -7.59
CA PRO A 67 13.71 10.45 -7.01
C PRO A 67 13.20 9.02 -6.75
N ALA A 68 13.97 8.03 -7.21
CA ALA A 68 13.54 6.64 -7.31
C ALA A 68 14.68 5.68 -7.00
N GLU A 69 14.32 4.44 -6.66
CA GLU A 69 15.26 3.34 -6.52
C GLU A 69 14.66 2.01 -6.95
N TRP A 70 15.47 1.20 -7.63
CA TRP A 70 15.16 -0.20 -7.90
C TRP A 70 15.51 -1.09 -6.70
N ILE A 71 14.53 -1.80 -6.17
CA ILE A 71 14.66 -2.80 -5.12
C ILE A 71 14.32 -4.17 -5.71
N VAL A 72 15.35 -5.01 -5.87
CA VAL A 72 15.25 -6.23 -6.68
C VAL A 72 15.78 -7.44 -5.92
N ALA A 73 14.89 -8.38 -5.63
CA ALA A 73 15.27 -9.67 -5.04
C ALA A 73 16.19 -10.45 -5.98
N ALA A 74 17.09 -11.23 -5.40
CA ALA A 74 17.97 -12.11 -6.17
C ALA A 74 17.13 -13.03 -7.07
N ASN A 75 17.43 -13.03 -8.36
CA ASN A 75 16.72 -13.79 -9.40
C ASN A 75 15.28 -13.33 -9.70
N ALA A 76 14.85 -12.15 -9.26
CA ALA A 76 13.60 -11.58 -9.73
C ALA A 76 13.69 -11.35 -11.25
N PRO A 77 12.78 -11.93 -12.05
CA PRO A 77 12.83 -11.78 -13.49
C PRO A 77 12.54 -10.32 -13.88
N ALA A 78 13.16 -9.88 -14.97
CA ALA A 78 13.10 -8.48 -15.41
C ALA A 78 11.74 -8.11 -16.04
N ASP A 79 10.87 -9.08 -16.26
CA ASP A 79 9.56 -8.94 -16.91
C ASP A 79 8.42 -8.56 -15.96
N ARG A 80 8.68 -8.47 -14.66
CA ARG A 80 7.70 -8.09 -13.64
C ARG A 80 8.17 -6.86 -12.88
N THR A 81 7.32 -5.84 -12.86
CA THR A 81 7.60 -4.56 -12.21
C THR A 81 6.46 -4.15 -11.29
N ILE A 82 6.80 -3.66 -10.11
CA ILE A 82 5.88 -3.01 -9.18
C ILE A 82 6.32 -1.56 -9.03
N LEU A 83 5.45 -0.59 -9.33
CA LEU A 83 5.63 0.78 -8.87
C LEU A 83 5.09 0.87 -7.45
N TYR A 84 5.97 1.15 -6.47
CA TYR A 84 5.61 1.25 -5.07
C TYR A 84 5.51 2.70 -4.61
N VAL A 85 4.38 3.05 -4.01
CA VAL A 85 4.09 4.38 -3.49
C VAL A 85 3.88 4.27 -1.97
N HIS A 86 4.80 4.84 -1.21
CA HIS A 86 4.85 4.65 0.25
C HIS A 86 3.77 5.40 1.03
N GLY A 87 3.40 4.88 2.20
CA GLY A 87 2.55 5.55 3.17
C GLY A 87 3.27 6.63 3.98
N GLY A 88 2.59 7.14 5.02
CA GLY A 88 3.09 8.22 5.87
C GLY A 88 2.26 9.51 5.82
N GLY A 89 0.96 9.40 5.49
CA GLY A 89 0.01 10.51 5.58
C GLY A 89 0.37 11.71 4.68
N PHE A 90 1.04 11.47 3.55
CA PHE A 90 1.61 12.47 2.64
C PHE A 90 2.64 13.42 3.27
N ARG A 91 3.12 13.14 4.48
CA ARG A 91 3.97 14.04 5.29
C ARG A 91 5.32 13.45 5.64
N ILE A 92 5.34 12.15 5.94
CA ILE A 92 6.52 11.35 6.27
C ILE A 92 6.59 10.12 5.36
N GLY A 93 7.61 9.29 5.57
CA GLY A 93 7.85 8.12 4.72
C GLY A 93 8.84 8.45 3.61
N SER A 94 9.53 7.40 3.16
CA SER A 94 10.54 7.42 2.12
C SER A 94 10.82 5.98 1.66
N ILE A 95 11.66 5.86 0.64
CA ILE A 95 12.30 4.59 0.25
C ILE A 95 13.00 3.97 1.46
N GLU A 96 13.67 4.74 2.30
CA GLU A 96 14.39 4.26 3.49
C GLU A 96 13.45 3.59 4.50
N SER A 97 12.34 4.24 4.88
CA SER A 97 11.38 3.66 5.84
C SER A 97 10.64 2.45 5.29
N HIS A 98 10.48 2.34 3.98
CA HIS A 98 9.71 1.25 3.34
C HIS A 98 10.60 0.18 2.70
N ARG A 99 11.93 0.32 2.77
CA ARG A 99 12.90 -0.55 2.10
C ARG A 99 12.69 -2.03 2.45
N ASP A 100 12.57 -2.34 3.73
CA ASP A 100 12.36 -3.73 4.18
C ASP A 100 11.07 -4.33 3.59
N LEU A 101 9.97 -3.59 3.64
CA LEU A 101 8.69 -4.01 3.07
C LEU A 101 8.82 -4.23 1.55
N MET A 102 9.43 -3.30 0.83
CA MET A 102 9.66 -3.42 -0.62
C MET A 102 10.57 -4.61 -0.97
N GLN A 103 11.59 -4.91 -0.16
CA GLN A 103 12.44 -6.09 -0.34
C GLN A 103 11.67 -7.40 -0.14
N ARG A 104 10.86 -7.48 0.93
CA ARG A 104 10.02 -8.64 1.21
C ARG A 104 8.94 -8.82 0.13
N LEU A 105 8.36 -7.72 -0.35
CA LEU A 105 7.41 -7.72 -1.47
C LEU A 105 8.07 -8.20 -2.77
N SER A 106 9.23 -7.65 -3.11
CA SER A 106 10.02 -8.07 -4.29
C SER A 106 10.30 -9.57 -4.25
N THR A 107 10.67 -10.10 -3.08
CA THR A 107 10.92 -11.53 -2.86
C THR A 107 9.65 -12.36 -3.01
N ALA A 108 8.54 -11.93 -2.41
CA ALA A 108 7.28 -12.69 -2.39
C ALA A 108 6.60 -12.75 -3.77
N VAL A 109 6.69 -11.66 -4.55
CA VAL A 109 6.07 -11.57 -5.89
C VAL A 109 7.02 -12.08 -6.98
N GLY A 110 8.34 -12.06 -6.73
CA GLY A 110 9.34 -12.28 -7.77
C GLY A 110 9.28 -11.16 -8.81
N ALA A 111 9.35 -9.90 -8.36
CA ALA A 111 9.27 -8.72 -9.22
C ALA A 111 10.28 -7.66 -8.81
N ARG A 112 10.70 -6.82 -9.76
CA ARG A 112 11.46 -5.60 -9.49
C ARG A 112 10.52 -4.57 -8.89
N VAL A 113 10.90 -3.93 -7.79
CA VAL A 113 10.11 -2.87 -7.18
C VAL A 113 10.79 -1.53 -7.45
N LEU A 114 10.08 -0.61 -8.12
CA LEU A 114 10.47 0.79 -8.25
C LEU A 114 9.83 1.56 -7.08
N GLY A 115 10.61 1.86 -6.05
CA GLY A 115 10.18 2.77 -5.00
C GLY A 115 10.42 4.21 -5.42
N ILE A 116 9.47 5.11 -5.12
CA ILE A 116 9.61 6.55 -5.39
C ILE A 116 9.55 7.35 -4.09
N ASN A 117 10.35 8.41 -4.01
CA ASN A 117 10.23 9.47 -3.01
C ASN A 117 9.43 10.62 -3.65
N TYR A 118 8.10 10.48 -3.67
CA TYR A 118 7.22 11.54 -4.16
C TYR A 118 7.24 12.75 -3.22
N ARG A 119 6.94 13.93 -3.75
CA ARG A 119 6.92 15.19 -3.00
C ARG A 119 5.90 15.14 -1.86
N LEU A 120 6.27 15.61 -0.66
CA LEU A 120 5.46 15.54 0.55
C LEU A 120 4.98 16.92 1.02
N CYS A 121 3.87 16.94 1.77
CA CYS A 121 3.41 18.14 2.47
C CYS A 121 4.27 18.38 3.74
N PRO A 122 4.39 19.63 4.21
CA PRO A 122 3.70 20.84 3.72
C PRO A 122 4.37 21.54 2.53
N GLU A 123 5.58 21.14 2.14
CA GLU A 123 6.33 21.77 1.04
C GLU A 123 5.59 21.65 -0.30
N HIS A 124 4.94 20.50 -0.50
CA HIS A 124 4.19 20.19 -1.70
C HIS A 124 2.85 19.52 -1.32
N ALA A 125 1.79 20.32 -1.29
CA ALA A 125 0.42 19.87 -1.05
C ALA A 125 -0.15 19.11 -2.27
N PHE A 126 -1.36 18.55 -2.12
CA PHE A 126 -2.19 18.07 -3.22
C PHE A 126 -2.27 19.13 -4.35
N PRO A 127 -2.08 18.75 -5.63
CA PRO A 127 -1.98 17.40 -6.19
C PRO A 127 -0.55 16.88 -6.43
N ALA A 128 0.50 17.48 -5.85
CA ALA A 128 1.89 17.13 -6.17
C ALA A 128 2.25 15.63 -6.05
N PRO A 129 1.80 14.88 -5.01
CA PRO A 129 2.04 13.44 -4.98
C PRO A 129 1.41 12.66 -6.15
N VAL A 130 0.25 13.10 -6.65
CA VAL A 130 -0.46 12.47 -7.77
C VAL A 130 0.32 12.69 -9.06
N GLU A 131 0.82 13.92 -9.26
CA GLU A 131 1.67 14.26 -10.40
C GLU A 131 2.94 13.41 -10.44
N ASP A 132 3.58 13.18 -9.28
CA ASP A 132 4.80 12.41 -9.18
C ASP A 132 4.55 10.91 -9.43
N ALA A 133 3.51 10.35 -8.82
CA ALA A 133 3.13 8.95 -9.06
C ALA A 133 2.79 8.70 -10.54
N LEU A 134 2.06 9.63 -11.19
CA LEU A 134 1.78 9.56 -12.63
C LEU A 134 3.04 9.71 -13.47
N SER A 135 3.96 10.60 -13.10
CA SER A 135 5.22 10.82 -13.82
C SER A 135 6.12 9.60 -13.78
N ALA A 136 6.23 8.95 -12.62
CA ALA A 136 6.96 7.69 -12.47
C ALA A 136 6.30 6.53 -13.23
N TYR A 137 4.95 6.46 -13.23
CA TYR A 137 4.22 5.46 -14.01
C TYR A 137 4.43 5.65 -15.52
N ARG A 138 4.33 6.89 -16.02
CA ARG A 138 4.62 7.23 -17.42
C ARG A 138 6.05 6.89 -17.78
N TRP A 139 7.01 7.18 -16.91
CA TRP A 139 8.42 6.83 -17.12
C TRP A 139 8.62 5.33 -17.32
N LEU A 140 7.90 4.47 -16.58
CA LEU A 140 7.95 3.01 -16.80
C LEU A 140 7.47 2.63 -18.20
N LEU A 141 6.34 3.20 -18.64
CA LEU A 141 5.79 2.95 -19.97
C LEU A 141 6.75 3.42 -21.08
N ASP A 142 7.28 4.63 -20.94
CA ASP A 142 8.23 5.24 -21.90
C ASP A 142 9.57 4.49 -21.93
N SER A 143 9.94 3.84 -20.82
CA SER A 143 11.12 2.95 -20.73
C SER A 143 10.87 1.56 -21.35
N GLY A 144 9.70 1.33 -21.95
CA GLY A 144 9.36 0.10 -22.65
C GLY A 144 8.87 -1.02 -21.74
N VAL A 145 8.52 -0.75 -20.48
CA VAL A 145 7.89 -1.77 -19.62
C VAL A 145 6.42 -1.94 -20.05
N PRO A 146 5.99 -3.14 -20.49
CA PRO A 146 4.62 -3.35 -20.92
C PRO A 146 3.63 -3.09 -19.77
N PRO A 147 2.46 -2.44 -20.00
CA PRO A 147 1.47 -2.22 -18.94
C PRO A 147 1.03 -3.51 -18.23
N GLY A 148 0.92 -4.62 -18.97
CA GLY A 148 0.60 -5.96 -18.43
C GLY A 148 1.68 -6.56 -17.52
N SER A 149 2.90 -6.01 -17.56
CA SER A 149 4.03 -6.36 -16.69
C SER A 149 4.16 -5.44 -15.47
N ILE A 150 3.30 -4.44 -15.34
CA ILE A 150 3.34 -3.47 -14.23
C ILE A 150 2.18 -3.75 -13.28
N ALA A 151 2.45 -3.78 -11.98
CA ALA A 151 1.47 -3.57 -10.93
C ALA A 151 1.78 -2.29 -10.17
N LEU A 152 0.78 -1.66 -9.57
CA LEU A 152 1.00 -0.62 -8.56
C LEU A 152 0.80 -1.21 -7.16
N ALA A 153 1.61 -0.77 -6.21
CA ALA A 153 1.45 -1.13 -4.81
C ALA A 153 1.64 0.08 -3.92
N GLY A 154 0.90 0.14 -2.82
CA GLY A 154 1.08 1.21 -1.85
C GLY A 154 0.34 0.94 -0.55
N ASP A 155 0.79 1.60 0.50
CA ASP A 155 0.24 1.47 1.84
C ASP A 155 -0.30 2.79 2.38
N SER A 156 -1.35 2.76 3.21
CA SER A 156 -1.91 3.97 3.85
C SER A 156 -2.26 5.05 2.82
N ALA A 157 -1.74 6.28 2.99
CA ALA A 157 -1.78 7.36 2.01
C ALA A 157 -1.31 6.93 0.61
N GLY A 158 -0.26 6.10 0.52
CA GLY A 158 0.25 5.53 -0.72
C GLY A 158 -0.75 4.56 -1.38
N GLY A 159 -1.54 3.84 -0.59
CA GLY A 159 -2.63 3.00 -1.10
C GLY A 159 -3.74 3.81 -1.77
N GLY A 160 -4.12 4.95 -1.19
CA GLY A 160 -4.99 5.92 -1.86
C GLY A 160 -4.32 6.49 -3.12
N LEU A 161 -3.04 6.86 -3.02
CA LEU A 161 -2.29 7.44 -4.13
C LEU A 161 -2.15 6.49 -5.33
N VAL A 162 -2.11 5.18 -5.13
CA VAL A 162 -2.17 4.18 -6.21
C VAL A 162 -3.46 4.32 -7.03
N LEU A 163 -4.62 4.45 -6.37
CA LEU A 163 -5.90 4.64 -7.06
C LEU A 163 -5.94 5.99 -7.80
N ALA A 164 -5.51 7.07 -7.13
CA ALA A 164 -5.42 8.39 -7.74
C ALA A 164 -4.49 8.41 -8.97
N CYS A 165 -3.37 7.69 -8.91
CA CYS A 165 -2.47 7.51 -10.05
C CYS A 165 -3.16 6.79 -11.22
N MET A 166 -3.92 5.71 -10.96
CA MET A 166 -4.67 5.03 -12.02
C MET A 166 -5.77 5.91 -12.62
N PHE A 167 -6.45 6.74 -11.81
CA PHE A 167 -7.41 7.72 -12.31
C PHE A 167 -6.74 8.76 -13.22
N ALA A 168 -5.60 9.30 -12.78
CA ALA A 168 -4.84 10.27 -13.55
C ALA A 168 -4.24 9.66 -14.84
N ALA A 169 -3.81 8.40 -14.80
CA ALA A 169 -3.34 7.65 -15.96
C ALA A 169 -4.45 7.46 -16.99
N ARG A 170 -5.66 7.07 -16.56
CA ARG A 170 -6.86 6.97 -17.42
C ARG A 170 -7.20 8.33 -18.05
N ALA A 171 -7.22 9.40 -17.25
CA ALA A 171 -7.49 10.76 -17.74
C ALA A 171 -6.44 11.23 -18.77
N ALA A 172 -5.20 10.76 -18.64
CA ALA A 172 -4.11 11.02 -19.57
C ALA A 172 -4.07 10.05 -20.78
N ASN A 173 -5.07 9.17 -20.95
CA ASN A 173 -5.12 8.13 -21.98
C ASN A 173 -3.91 7.18 -21.98
N LEU A 174 -3.32 6.94 -20.81
CA LEU A 174 -2.29 5.91 -20.64
C LEU A 174 -2.97 4.56 -20.44
N ALA A 175 -2.33 3.49 -20.93
CA ALA A 175 -2.72 2.15 -20.56
C ALA A 175 -2.61 1.99 -19.03
N LEU A 176 -3.56 1.28 -18.42
CA LEU A 176 -3.55 0.98 -16.98
C LEU A 176 -2.63 -0.21 -16.67
N PRO A 177 -2.13 -0.33 -15.43
CA PRO A 177 -1.34 -1.49 -15.01
C PRO A 177 -2.19 -2.76 -15.01
N SER A 178 -1.52 -3.91 -14.86
CA SER A 178 -2.17 -5.22 -14.79
C SER A 178 -3.02 -5.45 -13.54
N ALA A 179 -2.62 -4.89 -12.38
CA ALA A 179 -3.26 -5.08 -11.07
C ALA A 179 -2.74 -4.06 -10.06
N ALA A 180 -3.41 -3.96 -8.90
CA ALA A 180 -2.93 -3.18 -7.76
C ALA A 180 -3.00 -3.92 -6.42
N LEU A 181 -2.01 -3.68 -5.56
CA LEU A 181 -1.98 -4.10 -4.16
C LEU A 181 -2.12 -2.87 -3.25
N LEU A 182 -3.18 -2.85 -2.45
CA LEU A 182 -3.50 -1.75 -1.54
C LEU A 182 -3.41 -2.27 -0.09
N MET A 183 -2.52 -1.71 0.70
CA MET A 183 -2.32 -2.10 2.11
C MET A 183 -2.84 -1.01 3.04
N SER A 184 -3.91 -1.28 3.78
CA SER A 184 -4.60 -0.33 4.65
C SER A 184 -4.84 1.02 3.93
N PRO A 185 -5.40 1.04 2.70
CA PRO A 185 -5.46 2.25 1.89
C PRO A 185 -6.31 3.33 2.56
N TRP A 186 -5.76 4.53 2.68
CA TRP A 186 -6.49 5.72 3.09
C TRP A 186 -7.10 6.36 1.84
N THR A 187 -8.43 6.29 1.72
CA THR A 187 -9.16 6.66 0.50
C THR A 187 -10.25 7.71 0.73
N ASP A 188 -10.55 8.03 1.99
CA ASP A 188 -11.49 9.07 2.39
C ASP A 188 -10.85 10.10 3.33
N LEU A 189 -10.46 11.24 2.77
CA LEU A 189 -9.93 12.37 3.54
C LEU A 189 -11.00 13.10 4.37
N ALA A 190 -12.29 12.88 4.10
CA ALA A 190 -13.38 13.40 4.93
C ALA A 190 -13.61 12.54 6.20
N ALA A 191 -12.94 11.40 6.31
CA ALA A 191 -12.98 10.50 7.47
C ALA A 191 -14.41 10.19 7.92
N THR A 192 -15.23 9.69 6.98
CA THR A 192 -16.67 9.46 7.15
C THR A 192 -17.01 8.04 7.59
N GLY A 193 -16.08 7.10 7.46
CA GLY A 193 -16.24 5.70 7.89
C GLY A 193 -16.73 5.56 9.34
N ALA A 194 -17.65 4.62 9.58
CA ALA A 194 -18.13 4.29 10.91
C ALA A 194 -17.04 3.67 11.80
N THR A 195 -16.02 3.05 11.20
CA THR A 195 -14.86 2.47 11.93
C THR A 195 -14.00 3.52 12.63
N PHE A 196 -14.07 4.80 12.25
CA PHE A 196 -13.48 5.88 13.04
C PHE A 196 -14.06 5.98 14.46
N VAL A 197 -15.26 5.44 14.67
CA VAL A 197 -15.91 5.33 15.99
C VAL A 197 -15.81 3.91 16.53
N SER A 198 -16.22 2.90 15.75
CA SER A 198 -16.33 1.53 16.25
C SER A 198 -14.97 0.83 16.48
N ARG A 199 -13.89 1.32 15.86
CA ARG A 199 -12.52 0.81 16.04
C ARG A 199 -11.62 1.77 16.81
N ALA A 200 -12.15 2.89 17.31
CA ALA A 200 -11.35 3.90 18.03
C ALA A 200 -10.58 3.33 19.23
N ASP A 201 -11.22 2.42 19.98
CA ASP A 201 -10.63 1.81 21.19
C ASP A 201 -9.56 0.74 20.88
N VAL A 202 -9.57 0.19 19.67
CA VAL A 202 -8.66 -0.91 19.28
C VAL A 202 -7.56 -0.47 18.34
N ASP A 203 -7.71 0.65 17.63
CA ASP A 203 -6.63 1.23 16.80
C ASP A 203 -5.60 1.95 17.68
N PRO A 204 -4.36 1.43 17.75
CA PRO A 204 -3.35 1.99 18.63
C PRO A 204 -2.61 3.19 18.04
N LEU A 205 -2.85 3.55 16.79
CA LEU A 205 -2.05 4.50 16.00
C LEU A 205 -2.89 5.66 15.46
N HIS A 206 -3.98 5.37 14.77
CA HIS A 206 -4.75 6.36 14.03
C HIS A 206 -6.05 6.67 14.73
N GLN A 207 -6.35 7.95 14.82
CA GLN A 207 -7.55 8.48 15.45
C GLN A 207 -8.13 9.56 14.56
N ARG A 208 -9.46 9.67 14.52
CA ARG A 208 -10.17 10.57 13.59
C ARG A 208 -9.63 12.01 13.59
N PRO A 209 -9.34 12.67 14.74
CA PRO A 209 -8.79 14.02 14.74
C PRO A 209 -7.40 14.12 14.10
N MET A 210 -6.55 13.09 14.28
CA MET A 210 -5.23 13.03 13.67
C MET A 210 -5.34 12.91 12.15
N ILE A 211 -6.21 12.02 11.67
CA ILE A 211 -6.47 11.80 10.24
C ILE A 211 -7.01 13.07 9.57
N LEU A 212 -7.99 13.74 10.18
CA LEU A 212 -8.51 15.02 9.68
C LEU A 212 -7.44 16.13 9.65
N SER A 213 -6.54 16.15 10.64
CA SER A 213 -5.42 17.09 10.65
C SER A 213 -4.41 16.81 9.53
N MET A 214 -4.13 15.54 9.23
CA MET A 214 -3.27 15.16 8.11
C MET A 214 -3.92 15.47 6.77
N ALA A 215 -5.21 15.17 6.61
CA ALA A 215 -5.99 15.51 5.42
C ALA A 215 -5.91 17.02 5.12
N LYS A 216 -6.13 17.86 6.14
CA LYS A 216 -6.03 19.32 5.99
C LYS A 216 -4.64 19.79 5.56
N ALA A 217 -3.58 19.18 6.10
CA ALA A 217 -2.21 19.52 5.72
C ALA A 217 -1.91 19.13 4.27
N TYR A 218 -2.40 17.98 3.84
CA TYR A 218 -2.24 17.48 2.47
C TYR A 218 -3.06 18.29 1.46
N LEU A 219 -4.33 18.54 1.73
CA LEU A 219 -5.25 19.28 0.85
C LEU A 219 -4.91 20.77 0.72
N GLY A 220 -4.22 21.33 1.72
CA GLY A 220 -4.00 22.77 1.82
C GLY A 220 -5.28 23.55 2.15
N PRO A 221 -5.21 24.90 2.18
CA PRO A 221 -6.29 25.74 2.69
C PRO A 221 -7.61 25.66 1.94
N SER A 222 -7.58 25.30 0.65
CA SER A 222 -8.74 25.33 -0.25
C SER A 222 -9.07 23.95 -0.85
N GLY A 223 -8.41 22.88 -0.39
CA GLY A 223 -8.62 21.56 -0.97
C GLY A 223 -9.95 20.93 -0.54
N ASP A 224 -10.61 20.27 -1.47
CA ASP A 224 -11.85 19.53 -1.24
C ASP A 224 -11.52 18.10 -0.77
N PRO A 225 -11.93 17.69 0.45
CA PRO A 225 -11.72 16.33 0.92
C PRO A 225 -12.54 15.29 0.15
N LEU A 226 -13.42 15.69 -0.77
CA LEU A 226 -14.19 14.81 -1.64
C LEU A 226 -13.66 14.75 -3.09
N ASP A 227 -12.58 15.48 -3.40
CA ASP A 227 -11.94 15.42 -4.72
C ASP A 227 -11.49 13.97 -5.03
N PRO A 228 -11.93 13.34 -6.12
CA PRO A 228 -11.57 11.97 -6.48
C PRO A 228 -10.07 11.67 -6.59
N LEU A 229 -9.21 12.67 -6.83
CA LEU A 229 -7.75 12.49 -6.87
C LEU A 229 -7.11 12.59 -5.48
N ALA A 230 -7.80 13.18 -4.51
CA ALA A 230 -7.36 13.26 -3.12
C ALA A 230 -7.99 12.16 -2.25
N SER A 231 -9.27 11.87 -2.49
CA SER A 231 -10.07 10.83 -1.85
C SER A 231 -10.65 9.88 -2.91
N PRO A 232 -9.86 8.88 -3.34
CA PRO A 232 -10.25 7.95 -4.39
C PRO A 232 -11.52 7.16 -4.09
N LEU A 233 -11.97 7.11 -2.84
CA LEU A 233 -13.25 6.51 -2.49
C LEU A 233 -14.41 7.15 -3.27
N TYR A 234 -14.32 8.44 -3.63
CA TYR A 234 -15.35 9.16 -4.38
C TYR A 234 -15.17 9.10 -5.90
N GLY A 235 -14.12 8.46 -6.39
CA GLY A 235 -13.81 8.38 -7.82
C GLY A 235 -14.55 7.28 -8.58
N GLU A 236 -14.35 7.32 -9.91
CA GLU A 236 -14.92 6.37 -10.86
C GLU A 236 -14.06 5.11 -10.96
N LEU A 237 -14.57 3.99 -10.42
CA LEU A 237 -13.84 2.73 -10.31
C LEU A 237 -14.00 1.82 -11.52
N GLU A 238 -15.01 2.04 -12.37
CA GLU A 238 -15.25 1.22 -13.56
C GLU A 238 -14.00 1.21 -14.49
N GLY A 239 -13.66 0.02 -14.98
CA GLY A 239 -12.50 -0.19 -15.85
C GLY A 239 -11.14 -0.17 -15.14
N LEU A 240 -11.09 -0.03 -13.81
CA LEU A 240 -9.85 -0.26 -13.07
C LEU A 240 -9.40 -1.73 -13.16
N PRO A 241 -8.09 -1.99 -13.05
CA PRO A 241 -7.56 -3.34 -13.02
C PRO A 241 -7.88 -4.04 -11.68
N PRO A 242 -7.69 -5.37 -11.60
CA PRO A 242 -7.90 -6.15 -10.39
C PRO A 242 -7.20 -5.57 -9.15
N LEU A 243 -7.91 -5.54 -8.03
CA LEU A 243 -7.44 -4.98 -6.76
C LEU A 243 -7.32 -6.07 -5.69
N LEU A 244 -6.16 -6.15 -5.04
CA LEU A 244 -6.02 -6.81 -3.75
C LEU A 244 -5.96 -5.74 -2.66
N ILE A 245 -6.89 -5.80 -1.73
CA ILE A 245 -6.99 -4.88 -0.59
C ILE A 245 -6.71 -5.67 0.68
N GLN A 246 -5.69 -5.30 1.43
CA GLN A 246 -5.33 -5.94 2.69
C GLN A 246 -5.39 -4.92 3.81
N CYS A 247 -6.08 -5.22 4.90
CA CYS A 247 -6.15 -4.34 6.07
C CYS A 247 -6.20 -5.14 7.37
N GLY A 248 -5.84 -4.51 8.48
CA GLY A 248 -6.04 -5.03 9.82
C GLY A 248 -7.43 -4.71 10.35
N ASP A 249 -7.96 -5.60 11.19
CA ASP A 249 -9.25 -5.37 11.87
C ASP A 249 -9.17 -4.28 12.96
N CYS A 250 -7.96 -4.01 13.49
CA CYS A 250 -7.70 -2.98 14.51
C CYS A 250 -7.28 -1.64 13.88
N GLU A 251 -8.10 -1.14 12.95
CA GLU A 251 -7.86 0.12 12.25
C GLU A 251 -9.12 1.01 12.24
N THR A 252 -8.96 2.29 12.55
CA THR A 252 -10.01 3.30 12.39
C THR A 252 -10.39 3.52 10.93
N ILE A 253 -9.45 3.29 10.00
CA ILE A 253 -9.66 3.40 8.56
C ILE A 253 -10.14 2.08 7.91
N LEU A 254 -10.55 1.08 8.69
CA LEU A 254 -11.03 -0.20 8.15
C LEU A 254 -12.17 -0.02 7.11
N ASP A 255 -13.09 0.91 7.36
CA ASP A 255 -14.17 1.21 6.42
C ASP A 255 -13.69 1.79 5.09
N ASP A 256 -12.55 2.48 5.03
CA ASP A 256 -11.99 2.91 3.74
C ASP A 256 -11.74 1.70 2.84
N SER A 257 -11.18 0.63 3.41
CA SER A 257 -10.90 -0.62 2.69
C SER A 257 -12.19 -1.37 2.34
N MET A 258 -13.12 -1.49 3.29
CA MET A 258 -14.38 -2.20 3.08
C MET A 258 -15.30 -1.49 2.07
N CYS A 259 -15.42 -0.17 2.16
CA CYS A 259 -16.23 0.63 1.25
C CYS A 259 -15.63 0.67 -0.15
N LEU A 260 -14.29 0.79 -0.26
CA LEU A 260 -13.61 0.69 -1.56
C LEU A 260 -13.89 -0.66 -2.21
N ALA A 261 -13.75 -1.76 -1.47
CA ALA A 261 -13.97 -3.10 -2.01
C ALA A 261 -15.41 -3.30 -2.51
N ASP A 262 -16.40 -2.88 -1.72
CA ASP A 262 -17.82 -2.94 -2.10
C ASP A 262 -18.12 -2.08 -3.34
N ARG A 263 -17.62 -0.84 -3.38
CA ARG A 263 -17.81 0.04 -4.55
C ARG A 263 -17.13 -0.50 -5.80
N ALA A 264 -15.89 -0.98 -5.70
CA ALA A 264 -15.16 -1.53 -6.82
C ALA A 264 -15.83 -2.79 -7.37
N ALA A 265 -16.30 -3.69 -6.49
CA ALA A 265 -17.08 -4.87 -6.90
C ALA A 265 -18.39 -4.48 -7.61
N LYS A 266 -19.12 -3.48 -7.09
CA LYS A 266 -20.34 -2.95 -7.74
C LYS A 266 -20.07 -2.29 -9.10
N ALA A 267 -18.86 -1.75 -9.29
CA ALA A 267 -18.40 -1.20 -10.56
C ALA A 267 -17.80 -2.25 -11.53
N GLY A 268 -17.91 -3.55 -11.20
CA GLY A 268 -17.44 -4.64 -12.05
C GLY A 268 -15.93 -4.91 -12.00
N VAL A 269 -15.20 -4.29 -11.06
CA VAL A 269 -13.77 -4.54 -10.85
C VAL A 269 -13.59 -5.87 -10.09
N ALA A 270 -12.62 -6.68 -10.50
CA ALA A 270 -12.21 -7.85 -9.74
C ALA A 270 -11.51 -7.42 -8.44
N VAL A 271 -12.05 -7.80 -7.29
CA VAL A 271 -11.53 -7.38 -5.97
C VAL A 271 -11.39 -8.57 -5.04
N GLU A 272 -10.25 -8.65 -4.37
CA GLU A 272 -10.00 -9.51 -3.22
C GLU A 272 -9.74 -8.64 -2.00
N LEU A 273 -10.63 -8.71 -0.99
CA LEU A 273 -10.47 -8.04 0.30
C LEU A 273 -10.03 -9.05 1.36
N GLU A 274 -8.90 -8.77 2.01
CA GLU A 274 -8.36 -9.57 3.11
C GLU A 274 -8.28 -8.71 4.38
N VAL A 275 -9.17 -9.00 5.34
CA VAL A 275 -9.15 -8.38 6.67
C VAL A 275 -8.41 -9.31 7.63
N TYR A 276 -7.33 -8.84 8.24
CA TYR A 276 -6.48 -9.62 9.13
C TYR A 276 -6.88 -9.38 10.60
N PRO A 277 -7.42 -10.41 11.29
CA PRO A 277 -7.86 -10.27 12.67
C PRO A 277 -6.72 -9.80 13.60
N SER A 278 -7.06 -8.89 14.51
CA SER A 278 -6.14 -8.33 15.51
C SER A 278 -4.92 -7.57 14.95
N MET A 279 -4.82 -7.40 13.63
CA MET A 279 -3.72 -6.65 13.02
C MET A 279 -4.01 -5.15 12.99
N ILE A 280 -2.92 -4.39 13.06
CA ILE A 280 -2.91 -2.92 13.07
C ILE A 280 -2.62 -2.36 11.68
N HIS A 281 -2.71 -1.04 11.55
CA HIS A 281 -2.40 -0.30 10.33
C HIS A 281 -1.05 -0.68 9.72
N VAL A 282 -1.09 -1.08 8.45
CA VAL A 282 0.09 -1.51 7.66
C VAL A 282 0.94 -2.54 8.42
N PHE A 283 0.30 -3.55 9.00
CA PHE A 283 1.00 -4.62 9.71
C PHE A 283 2.07 -5.32 8.85
N GLN A 284 1.93 -5.26 7.52
CA GLN A 284 2.88 -5.77 6.54
C GLN A 284 4.27 -5.15 6.70
N ALA A 285 4.39 -3.91 7.21
CA ALA A 285 5.67 -3.24 7.44
C ALA A 285 6.52 -3.92 8.54
N PHE A 286 5.92 -4.78 9.36
CA PHE A 286 6.59 -5.43 10.50
C PHE A 286 6.86 -6.91 10.18
N GLY A 287 8.01 -7.20 9.58
CA GLY A 287 8.40 -8.54 9.14
C GLY A 287 8.51 -9.58 10.26
N GLU A 288 8.57 -9.16 11.52
CA GLU A 288 8.47 -10.05 12.69
C GLU A 288 7.07 -10.60 12.94
N LEU A 289 6.02 -10.00 12.37
CA LEU A 289 4.66 -10.51 12.46
C LEU A 289 4.47 -11.61 11.41
N SER A 290 4.05 -12.79 11.85
CA SER A 290 3.74 -13.90 10.95
C SER A 290 2.61 -13.55 9.97
N ALA A 291 1.66 -12.69 10.39
CA ALA A 291 0.65 -12.12 9.51
C ALA A 291 1.25 -11.37 8.32
N ALA A 292 2.31 -10.58 8.52
CA ALA A 292 2.97 -9.84 7.44
C ALA A 292 3.50 -10.79 6.36
N GLY A 293 4.13 -11.91 6.78
CA GLY A 293 4.57 -12.96 5.86
C GLY A 293 3.42 -13.61 5.09
N ARG A 294 2.29 -13.91 5.76
CA ARG A 294 1.08 -14.46 5.10
C ARG A 294 0.49 -13.49 4.09
N ALA A 295 0.41 -12.21 4.44
CA ALA A 295 -0.12 -11.15 3.59
C ALA A 295 0.73 -10.96 2.33
N LEU A 296 2.05 -10.89 2.45
CA LEU A 296 2.94 -10.78 1.30
C LEU A 296 2.93 -12.05 0.43
N ALA A 297 2.79 -13.24 1.03
CA ALA A 297 2.60 -14.46 0.26
C ALA A 297 1.27 -14.46 -0.50
N SER A 298 0.19 -13.88 0.07
CA SER A 298 -1.07 -13.70 -0.66
C SER A 298 -0.93 -12.70 -1.80
N ALA A 299 -0.26 -11.58 -1.57
CA ALA A 299 0.08 -10.62 -2.62
C ALA A 299 0.89 -11.24 -3.76
N GLY A 300 1.87 -12.10 -3.45
CA GLY A 300 2.62 -12.86 -4.45
C GLY A 300 1.73 -13.75 -5.32
N ARG A 301 0.78 -14.47 -4.71
CA ARG A 301 -0.19 -15.28 -5.45
C ARG A 301 -1.14 -14.43 -6.30
N PHE A 302 -1.64 -13.33 -5.76
CA PHE A 302 -2.57 -12.44 -6.45
C PHE A 302 -1.90 -11.77 -7.65
N LEU A 303 -0.79 -11.05 -7.42
CA LEU A 303 -0.08 -10.34 -8.48
C LEU A 303 0.51 -11.30 -9.50
N GLY A 304 0.92 -12.50 -9.09
CA GLY A 304 1.39 -13.54 -10.01
C GLY A 304 0.33 -14.06 -11.00
N ARG A 305 -0.98 -13.84 -10.74
CA ARG A 305 -2.05 -14.15 -11.71
C ARG A 305 -2.15 -13.11 -12.83
N TYR A 306 -1.76 -11.87 -12.56
CA TYR A 306 -2.00 -10.72 -13.44
C TYR A 306 -0.74 -10.17 -14.09
N LEU A 307 0.41 -10.29 -13.44
CA LEU A 307 1.71 -9.90 -14.00
C LEU A 307 2.11 -10.91 -15.09
N THR A 308 2.02 -10.50 -16.35
CA THR A 308 2.34 -11.34 -17.52
C THR A 308 3.18 -10.56 -18.53
N GLU A 309 4.10 -11.24 -19.22
CA GLU A 309 4.94 -10.66 -20.30
C GLU A 309 4.13 -10.09 -21.49
N GLN A 310 2.85 -10.45 -21.60
CA GLN A 310 1.94 -10.04 -22.68
C GLN A 310 0.67 -9.46 -22.06
N ASP A 311 0.04 -8.49 -22.71
CA ASP A 311 -1.25 -7.93 -22.28
C ASP A 311 -2.34 -9.00 -22.47
N LYS A 312 -2.46 -9.92 -21.51
CA LYS A 312 -3.40 -11.07 -21.53
C LYS A 312 -4.71 -10.75 -20.83
N ARG A 313 -5.01 -9.47 -20.57
CA ARG A 313 -6.27 -9.06 -19.96
C ARG A 313 -7.43 -9.69 -20.76
N PRO A 314 -8.24 -10.56 -20.14
CA PRO A 314 -9.45 -11.05 -20.78
C PRO A 314 -10.33 -9.84 -21.08
N ALA A 315 -10.88 -9.77 -22.28
CA ALA A 315 -11.99 -8.84 -22.55
C ALA A 315 -13.14 -9.22 -21.59
N GLU A 316 -13.41 -8.35 -20.62
CA GLU A 316 -14.59 -8.30 -19.74
C GLU A 316 -15.04 -9.58 -18.99
N GLY A 317 -15.14 -9.46 -17.66
CA GLY A 317 -16.19 -10.13 -16.87
C GLY A 317 -16.12 -11.66 -16.72
N ARG A 318 -15.30 -12.16 -15.78
CA ARG A 318 -15.64 -13.36 -15.02
C ARG A 318 -15.32 -13.17 -13.54
N ALA A 319 -16.37 -12.95 -12.76
CA ALA A 319 -16.35 -13.00 -11.32
C ALA A 319 -16.20 -14.47 -10.88
N ASP A 320 -14.96 -14.90 -10.63
CA ASP A 320 -14.73 -16.11 -9.85
C ASP A 320 -14.65 -15.71 -8.37
N THR A 321 -15.80 -15.71 -7.70
CA THR A 321 -15.88 -15.57 -6.24
C THR A 321 -15.32 -16.84 -5.60
N LEU A 322 -14.02 -16.85 -5.30
CA LEU A 322 -13.38 -17.90 -4.50
C LEU A 322 -13.66 -17.63 -3.01
N VAL A 323 -14.65 -18.32 -2.46
CA VAL A 323 -14.85 -18.45 -1.02
C VAL A 323 -13.86 -19.51 -0.52
N CYS A 324 -12.73 -19.07 0.06
CA CYS A 324 -11.87 -19.96 0.82
C CYS A 324 -12.60 -20.45 2.08
N ARG A 325 -12.68 -21.78 2.24
CA ARG A 325 -12.98 -22.45 3.52
C ARG A 325 -11.70 -22.62 4.33
#